data_AF-Q707Z0-F1
#
_entry.id   AF-Q707Z0-F1
#
_cell.length_a   1.000
_cell.length_b   1.000
_cell.length_c   1.000
_cell.angle_alpha   90.00
_cell.angle_beta   90.00
_cell.angle_gamma   90.00
#
_symmetry.space_group_name_H-M   'P 1'
#
loop_
_entity.id
_entity.type
_entity.pdbx_description
1 polymer ?
#
loop_
_entity_poly.entity_id
_entity_poly.type
_entity_poly.pdbx_seq_one_letter_code
_entity_poly.pdbx_strand_id
1 'polypeptide(L)'
;MSAIYRALKRDKDTSKPQSDNRESKVRQNRQRCLLISSRGVIQRHRHFINDLQSMLPQSRKEPKLDTKKNLFELNELAELHNCNNIMYFESRKHQDLYMWLSKTPNGPSIKFHIQNLHTMEELNFTGNCLKGSRPILSFDRAFDSDIHLKILKEMFIHQFGVPPRARKSKPFIDHLMTFAILDGKIWIRNYQISEPVGAEAAEANLEEMKL
;
A
#
# COMPACT_ATOMS: atom_id res chain seq x y z
N MET A 1 -37.19 -17.41 34.98
CA MET A 1 -38.11 -17.46 33.82
C MET A 1 -37.57 -18.44 32.80
N SER A 2 -38.35 -19.45 32.42
CA SER A 2 -37.91 -20.66 31.68
C SER A 2 -37.65 -20.42 30.19
N ALA A 3 -36.76 -21.22 29.60
CA ALA A 3 -36.33 -21.16 28.19
C ALA A 3 -37.48 -21.21 27.17
N ILE A 4 -38.62 -21.76 27.58
CA ILE A 4 -39.85 -21.89 26.79
C ILE A 4 -40.44 -20.50 26.47
N TYR A 5 -40.34 -19.53 27.39
CA TYR A 5 -40.85 -18.17 27.16
C TYR A 5 -40.05 -17.40 26.09
N ARG A 6 -38.77 -17.74 25.88
CA ARG A 6 -37.92 -17.15 24.83
C ARG A 6 -38.22 -17.71 23.44
N ALA A 7 -38.63 -18.98 23.35
CA ALA A 7 -38.97 -19.62 22.08
C ALA A 7 -40.30 -19.08 21.51
N LEU A 8 -41.33 -18.98 22.36
CA LEU A 8 -42.65 -18.47 21.98
C LEU A 8 -42.67 -17.00 21.55
N LYS A 9 -41.64 -16.21 21.91
CA LYS A 9 -41.53 -14.80 21.53
C LYS A 9 -40.95 -14.60 20.13
N ARG A 10 -40.34 -15.62 19.51
CA ARG A 10 -39.71 -15.52 18.18
C ARG A 10 -40.71 -15.63 17.02
N ASP A 11 -41.85 -16.29 17.22
CA ASP A 11 -42.82 -16.55 16.14
C ASP A 11 -43.82 -15.42 15.88
N LYS A 12 -43.83 -14.35 16.70
CA LYS A 12 -44.77 -13.22 16.53
C LYS A 12 -44.24 -12.01 15.75
N ASP A 13 -42.95 -11.98 15.40
CA ASP A 13 -42.34 -10.84 14.68
C ASP A 13 -42.10 -11.10 13.17
N THR A 14 -42.70 -12.15 12.59
CA THR A 14 -42.60 -12.51 11.16
C THR A 14 -43.56 -11.76 10.24
N SER A 15 -43.84 -10.48 10.51
CA SER A 15 -44.54 -9.61 9.56
C SER A 15 -43.91 -8.21 9.52
N LYS A 16 -42.70 -8.12 8.97
CA LYS A 16 -42.19 -6.87 8.40
C LYS A 16 -42.02 -7.06 6.89
N PRO A 17 -42.46 -6.08 6.08
CA PRO A 17 -42.40 -6.17 4.63
C PRO A 17 -40.94 -6.30 4.18
N GLN A 18 -40.69 -7.22 3.24
CA GLN A 18 -39.43 -7.30 2.50
C GLN A 18 -39.20 -5.97 1.76
N SER A 19 -38.46 -5.06 2.38
CA SER A 19 -37.74 -4.07 1.60
C SER A 19 -36.54 -4.77 0.99
N ASP A 20 -36.53 -4.86 -0.35
CA ASP A 20 -35.38 -5.23 -1.17
C ASP A 20 -34.25 -4.19 -0.99
N ASN A 21 -33.68 -4.10 0.22
CA ASN A 21 -32.44 -3.38 0.46
C ASN A 21 -31.27 -4.27 0.00
N ARG A 22 -31.17 -4.45 -1.32
CA ARG A 22 -29.88 -4.66 -1.98
C ARG A 22 -29.13 -3.33 -1.92
N GLU A 23 -28.77 -2.88 -0.72
CA GLU A 23 -27.64 -1.97 -0.58
C GLU A 23 -26.48 -2.72 -1.24
N SER A 24 -26.09 -2.26 -2.43
CA SER A 24 -24.92 -2.75 -3.14
C SER A 24 -23.79 -2.75 -2.12
N LYS A 25 -23.37 -3.93 -1.63
CA LYS A 25 -22.26 -4.06 -0.69
C LYS A 25 -21.14 -3.20 -1.25
N VAL A 26 -20.90 -2.04 -0.63
CA VAL A 26 -19.93 -1.06 -1.11
C VAL A 26 -18.65 -1.85 -1.33
N ARG A 27 -18.22 -1.95 -2.59
CA ARG A 27 -17.14 -2.86 -2.98
C ARG A 27 -15.87 -2.34 -2.33
N GLN A 28 -15.56 -2.85 -1.14
CA GLN A 28 -14.41 -2.40 -0.39
C GLN A 28 -13.16 -2.75 -1.18
N ASN A 29 -12.35 -1.74 -1.46
CA ASN A 29 -11.05 -1.93 -2.10
C ASN A 29 -10.22 -2.89 -1.23
N ARG A 30 -9.91 -4.08 -1.75
CA ARG A 30 -9.12 -5.10 -1.05
C ARG A 30 -7.83 -5.33 -1.82
N GLN A 31 -6.85 -4.47 -1.58
CA GLN A 31 -5.49 -4.68 -2.08
C GLN A 31 -4.68 -5.49 -1.07
N ARG A 32 -3.94 -6.48 -1.56
CA ARG A 32 -3.06 -7.35 -0.79
C ARG A 32 -1.78 -7.55 -1.58
N CYS A 33 -0.69 -7.09 -0.99
CA CYS A 33 0.61 -7.06 -1.62
C CYS A 33 1.48 -8.22 -1.10
N LEU A 34 2.02 -9.03 -2.00
CA LEU A 34 3.02 -10.03 -1.68
C LEU A 34 4.42 -9.45 -1.89
N LEU A 35 5.26 -9.46 -0.86
CA LEU A 35 6.66 -9.04 -0.94
C LEU A 35 7.54 -10.30 -0.98
N ILE A 36 8.20 -10.53 -2.11
CA ILE A 36 9.14 -11.64 -2.30
C ILE A 36 10.48 -11.07 -2.75
N SER A 37 11.56 -11.72 -2.34
CA SER A 37 12.91 -11.33 -2.78
C SER A 37 13.67 -12.54 -3.29
N SER A 38 14.57 -12.35 -4.25
CA SER A 38 15.40 -13.42 -4.78
C SER A 38 16.50 -13.81 -3.80
N ARG A 39 17.14 -14.96 -4.02
CA ARG A 39 18.46 -15.21 -3.42
C ARG A 39 19.49 -14.17 -3.88
N GLY A 40 20.43 -13.86 -2.99
CA GLY A 40 21.53 -12.91 -3.24
C GLY A 40 21.26 -11.44 -2.93
N VAL A 41 20.18 -11.13 -2.20
CA VAL A 41 19.87 -9.78 -1.69
C VAL A 41 20.88 -9.40 -0.59
N ILE A 42 21.56 -8.26 -0.75
CA ILE A 42 22.55 -7.74 0.22
C ILE A 42 21.89 -7.20 1.49
N GLN A 43 22.69 -6.84 2.49
CA GLN A 43 22.19 -6.24 3.74
C GLN A 43 21.31 -5.02 3.50
N ARG A 44 21.80 -4.00 2.79
CA ARG A 44 21.03 -2.78 2.52
C ARG A 44 19.66 -3.05 1.88
N HIS A 45 19.61 -3.93 0.88
CA HIS A 45 18.35 -4.32 0.23
C HIS A 45 17.38 -5.03 1.21
N ARG A 46 17.90 -5.83 2.17
CA ARG A 46 17.07 -6.46 3.20
C ARG A 46 16.44 -5.44 4.13
N HIS A 47 17.20 -4.43 4.59
CA HIS A 47 16.66 -3.34 5.41
C HIS A 47 15.59 -2.57 4.63
N PHE A 48 15.84 -2.21 3.37
CA PHE A 48 14.83 -1.56 2.53
C PHE A 48 13.53 -2.35 2.38
N ILE A 49 13.61 -3.66 2.14
CA ILE A 49 12.40 -4.50 2.02
C ILE A 49 11.64 -4.56 3.36
N ASN A 50 12.36 -4.55 4.50
CA ASN A 50 11.73 -4.48 5.82
C ASN A 50 11.08 -3.11 6.07
N ASP A 51 11.72 -2.02 5.63
CA ASP A 51 11.19 -0.67 5.71
C ASP A 51 9.89 -0.57 4.90
N LEU A 52 9.88 -1.08 3.66
CA LEU A 52 8.67 -1.18 2.83
C LEU A 52 7.57 -2.00 3.51
N GLN A 53 7.90 -3.15 4.10
CA GLN A 53 6.94 -3.97 4.83
C GLN A 53 6.35 -3.21 6.03
N SER A 54 7.14 -2.39 6.70
CA SER A 54 6.69 -1.59 7.85
C SER A 54 5.72 -0.50 7.44
N MET A 55 5.92 0.11 6.27
CA MET A 55 5.07 1.17 5.71
C MET A 55 3.78 0.63 5.08
N LEU A 56 3.79 -0.59 4.54
CA LEU A 56 2.66 -1.19 3.84
C LEU A 56 1.93 -2.23 4.71
N PRO A 57 0.90 -1.86 5.50
CA PRO A 57 0.20 -2.78 6.40
C PRO A 57 -0.56 -3.91 5.68
N GLN A 58 -0.94 -3.72 4.42
CA GLN A 58 -1.54 -4.72 3.53
C GLN A 58 -0.52 -5.69 2.92
N SER A 59 0.77 -5.46 3.15
CA SER A 59 1.83 -6.30 2.62
C SER A 59 2.06 -7.55 3.47
N ARG A 60 2.38 -8.65 2.80
CA ARG A 60 2.81 -9.90 3.38
C ARG A 60 4.17 -10.25 2.81
N LYS A 61 5.16 -10.42 3.69
CA LYS A 61 6.52 -10.82 3.30
C LYS A 61 6.63 -12.34 3.34
N GLU A 62 7.12 -12.92 2.27
CA GLU A 62 7.42 -14.35 2.16
C GLU A 62 8.94 -14.60 2.19
N PRO A 63 9.36 -15.86 2.44
CA PRO A 63 10.75 -16.29 2.28
C PRO A 63 11.31 -15.97 0.89
N LYS A 64 12.64 -16.04 0.79
CA LYS A 64 13.31 -15.76 -0.47
C LYS A 64 12.99 -16.84 -1.50
N LEU A 65 12.72 -16.42 -2.74
CA LEU A 65 12.58 -17.34 -3.87
C LEU A 65 13.95 -17.80 -4.34
N ASP A 66 14.08 -19.11 -4.53
CA ASP A 66 15.32 -19.76 -4.94
C ASP A 66 15.61 -19.53 -6.42
N THR A 67 14.57 -19.64 -7.25
CA THR A 67 14.66 -19.51 -8.70
C THR A 67 14.52 -18.05 -9.14
N LYS A 68 15.41 -17.59 -10.04
CA LYS A 68 15.32 -16.26 -10.66
C LYS A 68 14.69 -16.26 -12.06
N LYS A 69 14.65 -17.43 -12.72
CA LYS A 69 14.23 -17.58 -14.12
C LYS A 69 12.74 -17.89 -14.25
N ASN A 70 12.19 -18.69 -13.34
CA ASN A 70 10.80 -19.12 -13.37
C ASN A 70 9.93 -18.13 -12.59
N LEU A 71 9.48 -17.06 -13.26
CA LEU A 71 8.60 -16.08 -12.63
C LEU A 71 7.14 -16.55 -12.54
N PHE A 72 6.76 -17.63 -13.24
CA PHE A 72 5.41 -18.19 -13.18
C PHE A 72 5.02 -18.69 -11.79
N GLU A 73 6.01 -19.18 -11.02
CA GLU A 73 5.83 -19.61 -9.62
C GLU A 73 5.30 -18.49 -8.73
N LEU A 74 5.54 -17.21 -9.08
CA LEU A 74 5.03 -16.06 -8.34
C LEU A 74 3.50 -15.98 -8.38
N ASN A 75 2.87 -16.39 -9.49
CA ASN A 75 1.42 -16.38 -9.62
C ASN A 75 0.78 -17.39 -8.66
N GLU A 76 1.36 -18.60 -8.58
CA GLU A 76 0.92 -19.65 -7.67
C GLU A 76 1.08 -19.21 -6.20
N LEU A 77 2.20 -18.56 -5.86
CA LEU A 77 2.41 -18.01 -4.52
C LEU A 77 1.40 -16.91 -4.17
N ALA A 78 1.05 -16.05 -5.13
CA ALA A 78 0.03 -15.04 -4.92
C ALA A 78 -1.36 -15.65 -4.74
N GLU A 79 -1.70 -16.72 -5.45
CA GLU A 79 -2.95 -17.45 -5.26
C GLU A 79 -3.01 -18.12 -3.89
N LEU A 80 -1.94 -18.82 -3.48
CA LEU A 80 -1.83 -19.47 -2.17
C LEU A 80 -2.00 -18.48 -1.01
N HIS A 81 -1.46 -17.27 -1.15
CA HIS A 81 -1.55 -16.21 -0.15
C HIS A 81 -2.72 -15.24 -0.37
N ASN A 82 -3.56 -15.48 -1.37
CA ASN A 82 -4.69 -14.65 -1.74
C ASN A 82 -4.30 -13.17 -1.84
N CYS A 83 -3.20 -12.89 -2.54
CA CYS A 83 -2.66 -11.58 -2.86
C CYS A 83 -2.97 -11.24 -4.31
N ASN A 84 -3.32 -9.99 -4.57
CA ASN A 84 -3.66 -9.51 -5.91
C ASN A 84 -2.53 -8.72 -6.57
N ASN A 85 -1.57 -8.25 -5.77
CA ASN A 85 -0.40 -7.52 -6.23
C ASN A 85 0.87 -8.21 -5.70
N ILE A 86 1.93 -8.21 -6.50
CA ILE A 86 3.25 -8.75 -6.16
C ILE A 86 4.29 -7.66 -6.32
N MET A 87 5.15 -7.49 -5.31
CA MET A 87 6.45 -6.88 -5.45
C MET A 87 7.53 -7.96 -5.36
N TYR A 88 8.24 -8.20 -6.46
CA TYR A 88 9.36 -9.14 -6.49
C TYR A 88 10.69 -8.40 -6.65
N PHE A 89 11.58 -8.59 -5.69
CA PHE A 89 12.91 -7.98 -5.65
C PHE A 89 13.97 -8.93 -6.19
N GLU A 90 14.43 -8.69 -7.42
CA GLU A 90 15.45 -9.46 -8.12
C GLU A 90 16.83 -8.82 -7.88
N SER A 91 17.69 -9.47 -7.09
CA SER A 91 19.09 -9.07 -6.91
C SER A 91 19.96 -9.69 -8.00
N ARG A 92 20.72 -8.88 -8.73
CA ARG A 92 21.71 -9.32 -9.74
C ARG A 92 23.11 -8.95 -9.29
N LYS A 93 24.05 -9.89 -9.48
CA LYS A 93 25.48 -9.73 -9.13
C LYS A 93 25.74 -9.21 -7.69
N HIS A 94 24.78 -9.37 -6.77
CA HIS A 94 24.83 -8.81 -5.42
C HIS A 94 25.05 -7.28 -5.36
N GLN A 95 24.70 -6.56 -6.43
CA GLN A 95 24.88 -5.11 -6.53
C GLN A 95 23.58 -4.45 -6.98
N ASP A 96 23.05 -4.89 -8.13
CA ASP A 96 21.87 -4.28 -8.71
C ASP A 96 20.59 -4.88 -8.12
N LEU A 97 19.64 -4.01 -7.79
CA LEU A 97 18.30 -4.39 -7.36
C LEU A 97 17.28 -4.00 -8.42
N TYR A 98 16.61 -5.00 -8.96
CA TYR A 98 15.44 -4.80 -9.81
C TYR A 98 14.18 -5.10 -9.02
N MET A 99 13.15 -4.29 -9.22
CA MET A 99 11.84 -4.47 -8.60
C MET A 99 10.81 -4.71 -9.69
N TRP A 100 10.14 -5.85 -9.61
CA TRP A 100 8.98 -6.17 -10.41
C TRP A 100 7.74 -5.80 -9.64
N LEU A 101 6.90 -4.94 -10.22
CA LEU A 101 5.54 -4.70 -9.75
C LEU A 101 4.59 -5.38 -10.72
N SER A 102 3.76 -6.28 -10.20
CA SER A 102 2.85 -7.08 -11.02
C SER A 102 1.50 -7.19 -10.35
N LYS A 103 0.45 -7.17 -11.16
CA LYS A 103 -0.91 -7.48 -10.72
C LYS A 103 -1.27 -8.89 -11.19
N THR A 104 -1.59 -9.78 -10.27
CA THR A 104 -1.89 -11.18 -10.59
C THR A 104 -3.39 -11.41 -10.77
N PRO A 105 -3.81 -12.42 -11.56
CA PRO A 105 -2.98 -13.33 -12.38
C PRO A 105 -2.64 -12.80 -13.78
N ASN A 106 -3.53 -12.00 -14.40
CA ASN A 106 -3.41 -11.53 -15.80
C ASN A 106 -3.25 -10.00 -15.91
N GLY A 107 -2.62 -9.37 -14.92
CA GLY A 107 -2.46 -7.92 -14.88
C GLY A 107 -1.12 -7.44 -15.44
N PRO A 108 -0.96 -6.10 -15.58
CA PRO A 108 0.28 -5.51 -16.04
C PRO A 108 1.44 -5.85 -15.11
N SER A 109 2.63 -5.94 -15.70
CA SER A 109 3.90 -6.15 -14.99
C SER A 109 4.91 -5.11 -15.46
N ILE A 110 5.57 -4.47 -14.50
CA ILE A 110 6.54 -3.41 -14.77
C ILE A 110 7.83 -3.74 -14.01
N LYS A 111 8.96 -3.64 -14.70
CA LYS A 111 10.28 -3.84 -14.11
C LYS A 111 10.98 -2.50 -13.92
N PHE A 112 11.40 -2.23 -12.70
CA PHE A 112 12.18 -1.07 -12.33
C PHE A 112 13.61 -1.46 -11.97
N HIS A 113 14.55 -0.59 -12.32
CA HIS A 113 15.90 -0.62 -11.77
C HIS A 113 15.97 0.37 -10.62
N ILE A 114 16.21 -0.11 -9.40
CA ILE A 114 16.27 0.73 -8.20
C ILE A 114 17.67 1.35 -8.13
N GLN A 115 17.72 2.68 -8.05
CA GLN A 115 18.94 3.46 -7.86
C GLN A 115 18.83 4.32 -6.60
N ASN A 116 19.97 4.74 -6.03
CA ASN A 116 20.06 5.67 -4.89
C ASN A 116 19.13 5.30 -3.72
N LEU A 117 19.26 4.05 -3.28
CA LEU A 117 18.50 3.51 -2.17
C LEU A 117 19.03 4.03 -0.84
N HIS A 118 18.17 4.66 -0.05
CA HIS A 118 18.43 5.07 1.33
C HIS A 118 17.46 4.36 2.27
N THR A 119 17.98 3.72 3.32
CA THR A 119 17.17 3.01 4.33
C THR A 119 16.82 3.95 5.48
N MET A 120 15.81 3.60 6.28
CA MET A 120 15.44 4.42 7.44
C MET A 120 16.57 4.56 8.46
N GLU A 121 17.40 3.52 8.62
CA GLU A 121 18.58 3.54 9.51
C GLU A 121 19.67 4.51 9.06
N GLU A 122 19.75 4.84 7.76
CA GLU A 122 20.75 5.76 7.21
C GLU A 122 20.31 7.22 7.30
N LEU A 123 19.00 7.46 7.44
CA LEU A 123 18.41 8.79 7.44
C LEU A 123 18.17 9.21 8.89
N ASN A 124 18.92 10.21 9.35
CA ASN A 124 18.73 10.83 10.67
C ASN A 124 17.49 11.74 10.69
N PHE A 125 16.33 11.23 10.31
CA PHE A 125 15.08 11.97 10.39
C PHE A 125 14.61 12.03 11.84
N THR A 126 14.25 13.24 12.27
CA THR A 126 13.62 13.51 13.57
C THR A 126 12.14 13.12 13.61
N GLY A 127 11.58 12.77 12.45
CA GLY A 127 10.17 12.46 12.27
C GLY A 127 9.78 11.02 12.62
N ASN A 128 8.64 10.86 13.29
CA ASN A 128 8.07 9.56 13.68
C ASN A 128 6.65 9.41 13.14
N CYS A 129 6.50 8.73 12.01
CA CYS A 129 5.19 8.39 11.44
C CYS A 129 4.64 7.13 12.12
N LEU A 130 3.34 7.09 12.44
CA LEU A 130 2.75 5.87 13.02
C LEU A 130 2.85 4.72 12.02
N LYS A 131 3.42 3.61 12.48
CA LYS A 131 3.44 2.35 11.72
C LYS A 131 2.02 1.91 11.36
N GLY A 132 1.80 1.66 10.08
CA GLY A 132 0.49 1.26 9.54
C GLY A 132 -0.51 2.41 9.41
N SER A 133 -0.10 3.68 9.55
CA SER A 133 -0.90 4.81 9.08
C SER A 133 -1.10 4.74 7.57
N ARG A 134 -2.11 5.43 7.06
CA ARG A 134 -2.45 5.40 5.63
C ARG A 134 -1.72 6.56 4.93
N PRO A 135 -0.87 6.30 3.93
CA PRO A 135 -0.22 7.36 3.18
C PRO A 135 -1.22 8.11 2.31
N ILE A 136 -1.01 9.42 2.18
CA ILE A 136 -1.48 10.18 1.02
C ILE A 136 -0.51 9.89 -0.13
N LEU A 137 -1.03 9.55 -1.30
CA LEU A 137 -0.20 9.39 -2.49
C LEU A 137 -0.30 10.67 -3.33
N SER A 138 0.82 11.34 -3.55
CA SER A 138 0.92 12.51 -4.43
C SER A 138 1.67 12.13 -5.70
N PHE A 139 1.09 12.45 -6.85
CA PHE A 139 1.68 12.17 -8.16
C PHE A 139 1.88 13.47 -8.91
N ASP A 140 3.04 13.62 -9.53
CA ASP A 140 3.32 14.69 -10.46
C ASP A 140 2.41 14.62 -11.71
N ARG A 141 2.12 15.78 -12.31
CA ARG A 141 1.27 15.92 -13.50
C ARG A 141 1.83 15.16 -14.70
N ALA A 142 3.15 14.96 -14.75
CA ALA A 142 3.81 14.16 -15.79
C ALA A 142 3.20 12.76 -15.93
N PHE A 143 2.66 12.16 -14.86
CA PHE A 143 2.03 10.84 -14.93
C PHE A 143 0.74 10.80 -15.77
N ASP A 144 0.09 11.93 -16.00
CA ASP A 144 -1.15 12.04 -16.78
C ASP A 144 -0.92 12.36 -18.26
N SER A 145 0.35 12.51 -18.69
CA SER A 145 0.70 12.79 -20.08
C SER A 145 0.55 11.54 -20.95
N ASP A 146 1.37 10.52 -20.71
CA ASP A 146 1.43 9.31 -21.52
C ASP A 146 0.59 8.15 -20.96
N ILE A 147 0.10 7.29 -21.86
CA ILE A 147 -0.72 6.12 -21.51
C ILE A 147 0.04 5.16 -20.59
N HIS A 148 1.32 4.91 -20.89
CA HIS A 148 2.14 4.00 -20.08
C HIS A 148 2.37 4.56 -18.67
N LEU A 149 2.50 5.87 -18.51
CA LEU A 149 2.63 6.53 -17.20
C LEU A 149 1.31 6.51 -16.42
N LYS A 150 0.16 6.63 -17.09
CA LYS A 150 -1.16 6.45 -16.45
C LYS A 150 -1.34 5.06 -15.88
N ILE A 151 -0.95 4.02 -16.62
CA ILE A 151 -0.96 2.63 -16.12
C ILE A 151 -0.04 2.51 -14.91
N LEU A 152 1.12 3.15 -14.96
CA LEU A 152 2.12 3.12 -13.89
C LEU A 152 1.61 3.82 -12.62
N LYS A 153 0.94 4.96 -12.76
CA LYS A 153 0.22 5.67 -11.68
C LYS A 153 -0.85 4.77 -11.04
N GLU A 154 -1.70 4.13 -11.86
CA GLU A 154 -2.70 3.17 -11.38
C GLU A 154 -2.08 1.97 -10.66
N MET A 155 -0.96 1.45 -11.14
CA MET A 155 -0.24 0.38 -10.45
C MET A 155 0.30 0.83 -9.10
N PHE A 156 0.89 2.04 -9.01
CA PHE A 156 1.37 2.58 -7.74
C PHE A 156 0.23 2.82 -6.75
N ILE A 157 -0.94 3.29 -7.20
CA ILE A 157 -2.13 3.44 -6.35
C ILE A 157 -2.54 2.10 -5.76
N HIS A 158 -2.62 1.04 -6.56
CA HIS A 158 -2.99 -0.29 -6.07
C HIS A 158 -1.96 -0.89 -5.11
N GLN A 159 -0.69 -0.57 -5.32
CA GLN A 159 0.43 -1.20 -4.64
C GLN A 159 0.76 -0.51 -3.30
N PHE A 160 0.90 0.82 -3.33
CA PHE A 160 1.24 1.65 -2.17
C PHE A 160 -0.01 2.18 -1.44
N GLY A 161 -1.17 2.17 -2.09
CA GLY A 161 -2.43 2.56 -1.47
C GLY A 161 -2.89 1.56 -0.41
N VAL A 162 -3.07 2.06 0.81
CA VAL A 162 -3.55 1.24 1.94
C VAL A 162 -5.08 1.21 1.94
N PRO A 163 -5.72 0.04 1.73
CA PRO A 163 -7.17 -0.05 1.71
C PRO A 163 -7.77 0.27 3.09
N PRO A 164 -8.96 0.90 3.14
CA PRO A 164 -9.66 1.11 4.41
C PRO A 164 -9.91 -0.21 5.12
N ARG A 165 -9.69 -0.26 6.45
CA ARG A 165 -9.87 -1.45 7.30
C ARG A 165 -8.93 -2.62 6.97
N ALA A 166 -7.76 -2.35 6.40
CA ALA A 166 -6.71 -3.38 6.36
C ALA A 166 -6.39 -3.84 7.79
N ARG A 167 -6.06 -5.12 7.98
CA ARG A 167 -5.89 -5.74 9.31
C ARG A 167 -4.93 -4.99 10.25
N LYS A 168 -3.93 -4.31 9.67
CA LYS A 168 -2.91 -3.53 10.39
C LYS A 168 -2.97 -2.03 10.12
N SER A 169 -3.98 -1.55 9.39
CA SER A 169 -4.11 -0.11 9.12
C SER A 169 -4.67 0.61 10.34
N LYS A 170 -4.02 1.71 10.72
CA LYS A 170 -4.56 2.66 11.69
C LYS A 170 -5.41 3.71 10.95
N PRO A 171 -6.41 4.32 11.62
CA PRO A 171 -7.29 5.32 11.00
C PRO A 171 -6.64 6.71 10.85
N PHE A 172 -5.32 6.83 10.99
CA PHE A 172 -4.57 8.08 10.91
C PHE A 172 -3.84 8.24 9.58
N ILE A 173 -3.63 9.49 9.21
CA ILE A 173 -2.92 9.91 8.00
C ILE A 173 -1.74 10.75 8.47
N ASP A 174 -0.57 10.14 8.59
CA ASP A 174 0.61 10.78 9.18
C ASP A 174 1.67 11.12 8.14
N HIS A 175 1.57 10.56 6.92
CA HIS A 175 2.64 10.64 5.95
C HIS A 175 2.14 10.74 4.51
N LEU A 176 2.98 11.34 3.68
CA LEU A 176 2.78 11.60 2.26
C LEU A 176 3.86 10.89 1.47
N MET A 177 3.46 10.02 0.56
CA MET A 177 4.36 9.40 -0.42
C MET A 177 4.21 10.14 -1.75
N THR A 178 5.28 10.81 -2.19
CA THR A 178 5.31 11.59 -3.41
C THR A 178 6.06 10.86 -4.51
N PHE A 179 5.48 10.82 -5.70
CA PHE A 179 6.04 10.25 -6.92
C PHE A 179 6.24 11.38 -7.93
N ALA A 180 7.48 11.66 -8.31
CA ALA A 180 7.83 12.66 -9.31
C ALA A 180 8.65 12.03 -10.44
N ILE A 181 8.46 12.51 -11.67
CA ILE A 181 9.22 12.05 -12.83
C ILE A 181 10.23 13.14 -13.19
N LEU A 182 11.50 12.76 -13.26
CA LEU A 182 12.58 13.65 -13.70
C LEU A 182 13.61 12.83 -14.47
N ASP A 183 13.95 13.27 -15.68
CA ASP A 183 14.93 12.62 -16.57
C ASP A 183 14.67 11.13 -16.82
N GLY A 184 13.40 10.76 -17.00
CA GLY A 184 12.99 9.36 -17.19
C GLY A 184 13.13 8.49 -15.93
N LYS A 185 13.44 9.07 -14.77
CA LYS A 185 13.51 8.40 -13.48
C LYS A 185 12.33 8.80 -12.60
N ILE A 186 11.87 7.84 -11.80
CA ILE A 186 10.81 8.06 -10.82
C ILE A 186 11.46 8.26 -9.46
N TRP A 187 11.29 9.45 -8.91
CA TRP A 187 11.69 9.79 -7.55
C TRP A 187 10.54 9.50 -6.60
N ILE A 188 10.80 8.63 -5.63
CA ILE A 188 9.85 8.29 -4.57
C ILE A 188 10.37 8.88 -3.27
N ARG A 189 9.57 9.73 -2.63
CA ARG A 189 9.91 10.36 -1.35
C ARG A 189 8.78 10.18 -0.36
N ASN A 190 9.15 9.97 0.91
CA ASN A 190 8.19 9.87 2.00
C ASN A 190 8.39 11.05 2.95
N TYR A 191 7.32 11.78 3.23
CA TYR A 191 7.30 12.95 4.10
C TYR A 191 6.35 12.71 5.26
N GLN A 192 6.72 13.19 6.45
CA GLN A 192 5.79 13.24 7.57
C GLN A 192 4.91 14.50 7.46
N ILE A 193 3.63 14.33 7.77
CA ILE A 193 2.71 15.43 8.01
C ILE A 193 2.83 15.80 9.48
N SER A 194 3.35 17.00 9.75
CA SER A 194 3.37 17.59 11.08
C SER A 194 2.25 18.60 11.19
N GLU A 195 1.33 18.40 12.12
CA GLU A 195 0.39 19.44 12.51
C GLU A 195 1.14 20.48 13.39
N PRO A 196 1.03 21.79 13.10
CA PRO A 196 1.59 22.80 13.99
C PRO A 196 0.87 22.75 15.34
N VAL A 197 1.62 22.53 16.42
CA VAL A 197 1.08 22.50 17.78
C VAL A 197 1.06 23.93 18.33
N GLY A 198 -0.09 24.60 18.25
CA GLY A 198 -0.38 25.86 18.95
C GLY A 198 0.18 27.15 18.30
N ALA A 199 -0.60 28.23 18.42
CA ALA A 199 -0.41 29.60 17.88
C ALA A 199 -0.33 29.75 16.34
N GLU A 200 0.51 29.01 15.63
CA GLU A 200 0.68 29.16 14.17
C GLU A 200 -0.54 28.69 13.36
N ALA A 201 -1.31 27.73 13.88
CA ALA A 201 -2.58 27.32 13.27
C ALA A 201 -3.67 28.40 13.33
N ALA A 202 -3.58 29.35 14.27
CA ALA A 202 -4.50 30.47 14.34
C ALA A 202 -4.11 31.57 13.34
N GLU A 203 -2.81 31.81 13.14
CA GLU A 203 -2.31 32.78 12.16
C GLU A 203 -2.53 32.32 10.71
N ALA A 204 -2.33 31.05 10.39
CA ALA A 204 -2.62 30.50 9.05
C ALA A 204 -4.11 30.62 8.67
N ASN A 205 -5.03 30.43 9.63
CA ASN A 205 -6.47 30.63 9.41
C ASN A 205 -6.86 32.12 9.33
N LEU A 206 -6.07 33.02 9.90
CA LEU A 206 -6.31 34.47 9.86
C LEU A 206 -5.79 35.13 8.57
N GLU A 207 -4.73 34.59 7.96
CA GLU A 207 -4.20 35.08 6.69
C GLU A 207 -5.05 34.63 5.47
N GLU A 208 -5.61 33.41 5.48
CA GLU A 208 -6.51 32.95 4.39
C GLU A 208 -7.92 33.58 4.43
N MET A 209 -8.29 34.29 5.50
CA MET A 209 -9.60 34.96 5.65
C MET A 209 -9.59 36.45 5.30
N LYS A 210 -8.53 36.98 4.68
CA LYS A 210 -8.56 38.32 4.09
C LYS A 210 -8.70 38.19 2.56
N LEU A 211 -9.89 38.57 2.09
CA LEU A 211 -10.26 38.79 0.69
C LEU A 211 -9.21 39.60 -0.09
#